data_AF-A0A1H4BJA8-F1
#
_entry.id   AF-A0A1H4BJA8-F1
#
_cell.length_a   1.000
_cell.length_b   1.000
_cell.length_c   1.000
_cell.angle_alpha   90.00
_cell.angle_beta   90.00
_cell.angle_gamma   90.00
#
_symmetry.space_group_name_H-M   'P 1'
#
loop_
_entity.id
_entity.type
_entity.pdbx_description
1 polymer ?
#
loop_
_entity_poly.entity_id
_entity_poly.type
_entity_poly.pdbx_seq_one_letter_code
_entity_poly.pdbx_strand_id
1 'polypeptide(L)' 'KSRWADNIMIERWFRSFKYEEAYLTQYNNIREARVAIGHYIHTYNFERCHSSLDYKRPAECYYPAMLLPYVV' A
#
# COMPACT_ATOMS: atom_id res chain seq x y z
N LYS A 1 22.82 14.50 -3.91
CA LYS A 1 21.42 14.23 -3.52
C LYS A 1 21.38 12.82 -2.95
N SER A 2 20.95 12.64 -1.70
CA SER A 2 21.16 11.38 -0.96
C SER A 2 20.06 10.36 -1.26
N ARG A 3 20.42 9.29 -1.98
CA ARG A 3 19.50 8.26 -2.54
C ARG A 3 18.73 7.44 -1.50
N TRP A 4 19.16 7.48 -0.24
CA TRP A 4 18.54 6.73 0.85
C TRP A 4 17.19 7.33 1.27
N ALA A 5 17.06 8.66 1.20
CA ALA A 5 15.83 9.35 1.61
C ALA A 5 14.65 9.00 0.70
N ASP A 6 14.93 8.83 -0.60
CA ASP A 6 13.94 8.43 -1.60
C ASP A 6 13.36 7.02 -1.32
N ASN A 7 14.14 6.14 -0.66
CA ASN A 7 13.73 4.76 -0.36
C ASN A 7 12.95 4.60 0.95
N ILE A 8 12.96 5.58 1.85
CA ILE A 8 12.35 5.46 3.18
C ILE A 8 10.86 5.06 3.09
N MET A 9 10.14 5.63 2.12
CA MET A 9 8.71 5.40 1.96
C MET A 9 8.40 3.97 1.53
N ILE A 10 9.14 3.46 0.54
CA ILE A 10 8.93 2.10 0.05
C ILE A 10 9.40 1.05 1.07
N GLU A 11 10.47 1.31 1.82
CA GLU A 11 10.92 0.44 2.91
C GLU A 11 9.90 0.37 4.06
N ARG A 12 9.27 1.50 4.39
CA ARG A 12 8.18 1.55 5.38
C ARG A 12 6.97 0.74 4.90
N TRP A 13 6.59 0.90 3.63
CA TRP A 13 5.52 0.11 3.03
C TRP A 13 5.81 -1.41 3.10
N PHE A 14 7.00 -1.83 2.67
CA PHE A 14 7.41 -3.23 2.70
C PHE A 14 7.43 -3.82 4.11
N ARG A 15 7.84 -3.03 5.10
CA ARG A 15 7.78 -3.44 6.51
C ARG A 15 6.33 -3.73 6.92
N SER A 16 5.39 -2.82 6.69
CA SER A 16 3.98 -3.08 7.00
C SER A 16 3.45 -4.32 6.27
N PHE A 17 3.67 -4.43 4.97
CA PHE A 17 3.21 -5.56 4.16
C PHE A 17 3.72 -6.92 4.69
N LYS A 18 4.98 -7.00 5.08
CA LYS A 18 5.54 -8.25 5.60
C LYS A 18 4.87 -8.69 6.90
N TYR A 19 4.71 -7.78 7.86
CA TYR A 19 4.15 -8.12 9.17
C TYR A 19 2.64 -8.36 9.16
N GLU A 20 1.92 -7.66 8.28
CA GLU A 20 0.46 -7.69 8.28
C GLU A 20 -0.11 -8.75 7.32
N GLU A 21 0.63 -9.14 6.28
CA GLU A 21 0.15 -10.08 5.26
C GLU A 21 1.15 -11.22 5.03
N ALA A 22 2.36 -10.92 4.56
CA ALA A 22 3.24 -11.94 4.00
C ALA A 22 3.78 -12.96 5.02
N TYR A 23 3.98 -12.57 6.28
CA TYR A 23 4.41 -13.48 7.34
C TYR A 23 3.26 -14.26 7.97
N LEU A 24 2.03 -13.77 7.86
CA LEU A 24 0.84 -14.38 8.43
C LEU A 24 0.14 -15.32 7.44
N THR A 25 0.46 -15.19 6.15
CA THR A 25 -0.25 -15.87 5.07
C THR A 25 0.65 -16.90 4.39
N GLN A 26 0.18 -18.14 4.36
CA GLN A 26 0.75 -19.16 3.48
C GLN A 26 0.00 -19.13 2.15
N TYR A 27 0.70 -18.77 1.07
CA TYR A 27 0.12 -18.81 -0.27
C TYR A 27 0.22 -20.22 -0.85
N ASN A 28 -0.89 -20.80 -1.29
CA ASN A 28 -0.88 -22.15 -1.88
C ASN A 28 -0.28 -22.16 -3.28
N ASN A 29 -0.39 -21.04 -4.00
CA ASN A 29 0.14 -20.87 -5.35
C ASN A 29 0.36 -19.37 -5.68
N ILE A 30 1.09 -19.11 -6.76
CA ILE A 30 1.42 -17.75 -7.20
C ILE A 30 0.15 -16.95 -7.56
N ARG A 31 -0.90 -17.60 -8.07
CA ARG A 31 -2.15 -16.90 -8.43
C ARG A 31 -2.82 -16.32 -7.19
N GLU A 32 -2.95 -17.10 -6.13
CA GLU A 32 -3.47 -16.65 -4.84
C GLU A 32 -2.60 -15.55 -4.23
N ALA A 33 -1.27 -15.71 -4.25
CA ALA A 33 -0.35 -14.67 -3.78
C ALA A 33 -0.60 -13.33 -4.49
N ARG A 34 -0.78 -13.35 -5.83
CA ARG A 34 -1.05 -12.12 -6.59
C ARG A 34 -2.36 -11.44 -6.19
N VAL A 35 -3.41 -12.22 -5.94
CA VAL A 35 -4.71 -11.69 -5.52
C VAL A 35 -4.60 -11.08 -4.12
N ALA A 36 -4.05 -11.82 -3.17
CA ALA A 36 -3.88 -11.38 -1.78
C ALA A 36 -3.02 -10.11 -1.67
N ILE A 37 -1.87 -10.10 -2.35
CA ILE A 37 -0.99 -8.92 -2.42
C ILE A 37 -1.72 -7.72 -3.08
N GLY A 38 -2.48 -7.96 -4.14
CA GLY A 38 -3.28 -6.93 -4.81
C GLY A 38 -4.33 -6.31 -3.87
N HIS A 39 -5.03 -7.15 -3.10
CA HIS A 39 -6.00 -6.70 -2.11
C HIS A 39 -5.32 -5.87 -1.02
N TYR A 40 -4.19 -6.35 -0.48
CA TYR A 40 -3.43 -5.61 0.52
C TYR A 40 -2.98 -4.23 0.00
N ILE A 41 -2.47 -4.16 -1.24
CA ILE A 41 -2.08 -2.89 -1.89
C ILE A 41 -3.28 -1.94 -2.00
N HIS A 42 -4.46 -2.46 -2.39
CA HIS A 42 -5.68 -1.65 -2.49
C HIS A 42 -6.05 -1.05 -1.14
N THR A 43 -6.20 -1.88 -0.11
CA THR A 43 -6.55 -1.44 1.25
C THR A 43 -5.51 -0.45 1.80
N TYR A 44 -4.22 -0.71 1.60
CA TYR A 44 -3.16 0.20 2.05
C TYR A 44 -3.27 1.60 1.44
N ASN A 45 -3.59 1.68 0.14
CA ASN A 45 -3.61 2.94 -0.61
C ASN A 45 -4.95 3.69 -0.55
N PHE A 46 -6.07 2.98 -0.47
CA PHE A 46 -7.42 3.56 -0.66
C PHE A 46 -8.33 3.48 0.56
N GLU A 47 -7.96 2.72 1.60
CA GLU A 47 -8.81 2.53 2.79
C GLU A 47 -8.07 2.90 4.08
N ARG A 48 -6.76 2.61 4.17
CA ARG A 48 -5.98 2.87 5.39
C ARG A 48 -5.54 4.33 5.50
N CYS A 49 -5.92 4.97 6.60
CA CYS A 49 -5.38 6.26 7.02
C CYS A 49 -3.99 6.10 7.65
N HIS A 50 -3.07 7.03 7.35
CA HIS A 50 -1.71 7.01 7.90
C HIS A 50 -1.45 8.26 8.73
N SER A 51 -1.01 8.10 9.98
CA SER A 51 -0.71 9.24 10.86
C SER A 51 0.41 10.13 10.31
N SER A 52 1.35 9.57 9.56
CA SER A 52 2.39 10.33 8.86
C SER A 52 1.88 11.15 7.67
N LEU A 53 0.61 10.97 7.28
CA LEU A 53 -0.08 11.69 6.20
C LEU A 53 -1.27 12.48 6.74
N ASP A 54 -1.23 12.95 8.00
CA ASP A 54 -2.34 13.64 8.65
C ASP A 54 -3.65 12.84 8.62
N TYR A 55 -3.55 11.52 8.81
CA TYR A 55 -4.67 10.59 8.72
C TYR A 55 -5.37 10.53 7.36
N LYS A 56 -4.69 10.97 6.30
CA LYS A 56 -5.13 10.75 4.92
C LYS A 56 -4.65 9.40 4.40
N ARG A 57 -5.29 8.95 3.34
CA ARG A 57 -4.92 7.77 2.57
C ARG A 57 -3.82 8.13 1.57
N PRO A 58 -2.89 7.23 1.25
CA PRO A 58 -1.84 7.51 0.29
C PRO A 58 -2.42 7.94 -1.06
N ALA A 59 -3.52 7.33 -1.51
CA ALA A 59 -4.14 7.71 -2.77
C ALA A 59 -4.65 9.16 -2.80
N GLU A 60 -5.11 9.71 -1.66
CA GLU A 60 -5.55 11.10 -1.58
C GLU A 60 -4.38 12.08 -1.72
N CYS A 61 -3.19 11.70 -1.24
CA CYS A 61 -1.99 12.53 -1.32
C CYS A 61 -1.30 12.46 -2.69
N TYR A 62 -1.30 11.27 -3.33
CA TYR A 62 -0.52 11.03 -4.55
C TYR A 62 -1.35 11.02 -5.85
N TYR A 63 -2.66 10.80 -5.78
CA TYR A 63 -3.56 10.83 -6.94
C TYR A 63 -4.61 11.98 -6.87
N PRO A 64 -4.23 13.25 -6.66
CA PRO A 64 -5.19 14.34 -6.56
C PRO A 64 -6.03 14.57 -7.84
N ALA A 65 -5.63 14.03 -8.99
CA ALA A 65 -6.33 14.17 -10.27
C ALA A 65 -7.03 12.89 -10.80
N MET A 66 -6.88 11.72 -10.15
CA MET A 66 -7.48 10.44 -10.63
C MET A 66 -8.60 9.89 -9.73
N LEU A 67 -9.00 10.62 -8.68
CA LEU A 67 -10.16 10.26 -7.83
C LEU A 67 -11.50 10.85 -8.35
N LEU A 68 -11.53 11.35 -9.59
CA LEU A 68 -12.75 11.63 -10.35
C LEU A 68 -12.84 10.58 -11.48
N PRO A 69 -13.88 9.75 -11.62
CA PRO A 69 -14.68 8.99 -10.67
C PRO A 69 -14.56 7.48 -10.97
N TYR A 70 -14.03 6.66 -10.05
CA TYR A 70 -14.17 5.19 -10.12
C TYR A 70 -15.38 4.75 -9.26
N VAL A 71 -16.52 5.37 -9.55
CA VAL A 71 -17.85 4.98 -9.06
C VAL A 71 -18.74 4.86 -10.30
N VAL A 72 -18.75 3.67 -10.89
CA VAL A 72 -19.85 3.11 -11.70
C VAL A 72 -19.90 1.62 -11.41
#